data_AF-A0A0M7FBS0-F1
#
_entry.id   AF-A0A0M7FBS0-F1
#
_cell.length_a   1.000
_cell.length_b   1.000
_cell.length_c   1.000
_cell.angle_alpha   90.00
_cell.angle_beta   90.00
_cell.angle_gamma   90.00
#
_symmetry.space_group_name_H-M   'P 1'
#
loop_
_entity.id
_entity.type
_entity.pdbx_description
1 polymer ?
#
loop_
_entity_poly.entity_id
_entity_poly.type
_entity_poly.pdbx_seq_one_letter_code
_entity_poly.pdbx_strand_id
1 'polypeptide(L)'
;MGRSKTNGVYPSGDGTFEVDARYKKQRIRKRGFESQAEATDYLIQRREEIRVSLQFLANPHKRVPITLEEAATQLLKDKEGMPSAVTDAYMLEPLVAWNGSLTIDKLCDATLKDFIEDRRRAKWKNKTINNALECVRTILKRAVNKWQFPNGATWLPQAPSITMLPLTDQRPPRPITWAEQAELLKALPPYLAAMAEFDLNTGARRRVVCMLSWDWEVRLVLRPALEISVFVVPREFVKGRKSERLIVCNPAAQRIVDAQRGLHPERVFVYPRRTRKGQPQVYVPVATMWSPAWVAARTAAGLGDLHVHDLRHTVGMRLRAAGVSERTQNEILWHTQGANMTHHYAVAQLREIYDALELMNQQHDADESLNLWALMRKMRLKALPQKSPGLKLVA
;
A
#
# COMPACT_ATOMS: atom_id res chain seq x y z
N MET A 1 -42.43 60.26 -17.82
CA MET A 1 -41.48 59.14 -18.01
C MET A 1 -40.40 59.21 -16.94
N GLY A 2 -40.58 58.53 -15.80
CA GLY A 2 -39.58 58.47 -14.74
C GLY A 2 -38.68 57.27 -14.92
N ARG A 3 -37.50 57.43 -15.56
CA ARG A 3 -36.47 56.39 -15.58
C ARG A 3 -35.88 56.26 -14.18
N SER A 4 -36.24 55.18 -13.48
CA SER A 4 -35.60 54.73 -12.25
C SER A 4 -34.08 54.70 -12.44
N LYS A 5 -33.34 55.55 -11.70
CA LYS A 5 -31.89 55.44 -11.61
C LYS A 5 -31.58 54.07 -11.00
N THR A 6 -31.10 53.13 -11.81
CA THR A 6 -30.70 51.81 -11.32
C THR A 6 -29.46 51.98 -10.44
N ASN A 7 -29.67 52.09 -9.12
CA ASN A 7 -28.61 52.27 -8.13
C ASN A 7 -27.49 51.23 -8.33
N GLY A 8 -26.32 51.69 -8.78
CA GLY A 8 -25.10 50.87 -8.91
C GLY A 8 -24.46 50.79 -10.30
N VAL A 9 -25.02 51.42 -11.34
CA VAL A 9 -24.41 51.56 -12.67
C VAL A 9 -24.18 53.03 -12.98
N TYR A 10 -22.97 53.40 -13.42
CA TYR A 10 -22.56 54.78 -13.68
C TYR A 10 -21.91 54.90 -15.07
N PRO A 11 -22.18 55.97 -15.82
CA PRO A 11 -21.42 56.29 -17.02
C PRO A 11 -20.02 56.77 -16.66
N SER A 12 -19.02 56.34 -17.43
CA SER A 12 -17.62 56.77 -17.34
C SER A 12 -17.31 57.83 -18.40
N GLY A 13 -16.32 58.68 -18.15
CA GLY A 13 -15.98 59.82 -19.03
C GLY A 13 -15.42 59.43 -20.41
N ASP A 14 -15.11 58.15 -20.61
CA ASP A 14 -14.61 57.56 -21.86
C ASP A 14 -15.71 56.94 -22.75
N GLY A 15 -16.98 57.13 -22.39
CA GLY A 15 -18.12 56.56 -23.11
C GLY A 15 -18.50 55.14 -22.69
N THR A 16 -17.79 54.53 -21.74
CA THR A 16 -18.11 53.21 -21.17
C THR A 16 -18.97 53.32 -19.91
N PHE A 17 -19.42 52.19 -19.37
CA PHE A 17 -20.17 52.11 -18.12
C PHE A 17 -19.39 51.33 -17.05
N GLU A 18 -19.54 51.74 -15.79
CA GLU A 18 -19.01 51.05 -14.62
C GLU A 18 -20.12 50.61 -13.67
N VAL A 19 -19.92 49.45 -13.05
CA VAL A 19 -20.75 48.92 -11.97
C VAL A 19 -20.01 49.14 -10.66
N ASP A 20 -20.66 49.77 -9.69
CA ASP A 20 -20.20 49.84 -8.29
C ASP A 20 -21.39 49.83 -7.34
N ALA A 21 -21.69 48.66 -6.78
CA ALA A 21 -22.83 48.45 -5.91
C ALA A 21 -22.43 47.64 -4.67
N ARG A 22 -23.18 47.82 -3.58
CA ARG A 22 -23.14 46.92 -2.42
C ARG A 22 -24.41 46.08 -2.35
N TYR A 23 -24.27 44.77 -2.17
CA TYR A 23 -25.39 43.85 -2.00
C TYR A 23 -25.04 42.81 -0.92
N LYS A 24 -25.92 42.65 0.09
CA LYS A 24 -25.73 41.71 1.23
C LYS A 24 -24.32 41.76 1.84
N LYS A 25 -23.82 42.98 2.09
CA LYS A 25 -22.48 43.30 2.64
C LYS A 25 -21.28 42.98 1.73
N GLN A 26 -21.50 42.56 0.49
CA GLN A 26 -20.44 42.38 -0.52
C GLN A 26 -20.45 43.54 -1.53
N ARG A 27 -19.27 43.97 -2.01
CA ARG A 27 -19.14 44.98 -3.06
C ARG A 27 -19.03 44.29 -4.43
N ILE A 28 -19.81 44.75 -5.39
CA ILE A 28 -19.80 44.33 -6.79
C ILE A 28 -19.20 45.50 -7.58
N ARG A 29 -18.02 45.31 -8.18
CA ARG A 29 -17.36 46.35 -8.97
C ARG A 29 -16.73 45.78 -10.24
N LYS A 30 -17.04 46.38 -11.39
CA LYS A 30 -16.43 46.08 -12.70
C LYS A 30 -16.58 47.28 -13.62
N ARG A 31 -15.58 47.55 -14.46
CA ARG A 31 -15.52 48.70 -15.40
C ARG A 31 -15.42 48.21 -16.84
N GLY A 32 -15.66 49.11 -17.79
CA GLY A 32 -15.42 48.87 -19.22
C GLY A 32 -16.57 48.15 -19.93
N PHE A 33 -17.81 48.35 -19.49
CA PHE A 33 -18.98 47.87 -20.23
C PHE A 33 -19.28 48.83 -21.39
N GLU A 34 -19.57 48.30 -22.57
CA GLU A 34 -19.82 49.11 -23.78
C GLU A 34 -21.22 49.72 -23.77
N SER A 35 -22.13 49.19 -22.95
CA SER A 35 -23.50 49.69 -22.83
C SER A 35 -24.04 49.64 -21.39
N GLN A 36 -25.01 50.51 -21.11
CA GLN A 36 -25.73 50.51 -19.83
C GLN A 36 -26.48 49.20 -19.60
N ALA A 37 -26.99 48.58 -20.66
CA ALA A 37 -27.71 47.31 -20.60
C ALA A 37 -26.80 46.19 -20.11
N GLU A 38 -25.62 46.03 -20.74
CA GLU A 38 -24.63 45.02 -20.37
C GLU A 38 -24.14 45.17 -18.92
N ALA A 39 -23.87 46.41 -18.50
CA ALA A 39 -23.50 46.72 -17.10
C ALA A 39 -24.63 46.36 -16.12
N THR A 40 -25.89 46.57 -16.51
CA THR A 40 -27.06 46.23 -15.71
C THR A 40 -27.25 44.71 -15.60
N ASP A 41 -27.12 43.99 -16.71
CA ASP A 41 -27.23 42.52 -16.76
C ASP A 41 -26.14 41.86 -15.91
N TYR A 42 -24.90 42.33 -16.00
CA TYR A 42 -23.82 41.89 -15.12
C TYR A 42 -24.15 42.12 -13.64
N LEU A 43 -24.68 43.29 -13.28
CA LEU A 43 -25.05 43.60 -11.90
C LEU A 43 -26.19 42.68 -11.40
N ILE A 44 -27.19 42.39 -12.24
CA ILE A 44 -28.29 41.47 -11.94
C ILE A 44 -27.74 40.06 -11.73
N GLN A 45 -26.97 39.54 -12.68
CA GLN A 45 -26.35 38.22 -12.59
C GLN A 45 -25.50 38.10 -11.33
N ARG A 46 -24.68 39.11 -11.00
CA ARG A 46 -23.81 39.05 -9.82
C ARG A 46 -24.58 39.11 -8.50
N ARG A 47 -25.66 39.90 -8.43
CA ARG A 47 -26.56 39.90 -7.26
C ARG A 47 -27.24 38.54 -7.09
N GLU A 48 -27.64 37.92 -8.19
CA GLU A 48 -28.26 36.60 -8.18
C GLU A 48 -27.28 35.52 -7.72
N GLU A 49 -26.04 35.52 -8.22
CA GLU A 49 -24.96 34.63 -7.76
C GLU A 49 -24.72 34.75 -6.24
N ILE A 50 -24.65 35.98 -5.73
CA ILE A 50 -24.50 36.24 -4.29
C ILE A 50 -25.72 35.72 -3.53
N ARG A 51 -26.93 35.93 -4.04
CA ARG A 51 -28.17 35.45 -3.42
C ARG A 51 -28.19 33.92 -3.34
N VAL A 52 -27.92 33.23 -4.44
CA VAL A 52 -27.88 31.75 -4.51
C VAL A 52 -26.79 31.19 -3.60
N SER A 53 -25.61 31.81 -3.59
CA SER A 53 -24.51 31.43 -2.69
C SER A 53 -24.91 31.56 -1.22
N LEU A 54 -25.48 32.70 -0.82
CA LEU A 54 -25.96 32.90 0.56
C LEU A 54 -27.09 31.93 0.93
N GLN A 55 -27.99 31.62 0.00
CA GLN A 55 -29.03 30.61 0.22
C GLN A 55 -28.46 29.20 0.39
N PHE A 56 -27.42 28.85 -0.37
CA PHE A 56 -26.71 27.59 -0.19
C PHE A 56 -26.04 27.51 1.19
N LEU A 57 -25.30 28.57 1.57
CA LEU A 57 -24.64 28.68 2.86
C LEU A 57 -25.62 28.63 4.04
N ALA A 58 -26.82 29.19 3.88
CA ALA A 58 -27.85 29.20 4.91
C ALA A 58 -28.61 27.87 5.04
N ASN A 59 -28.49 26.94 4.08
CA ASN A 59 -29.20 25.67 4.10
C ASN A 59 -28.24 24.49 4.34
N PRO A 60 -28.10 24.00 5.59
CA PRO A 60 -27.17 22.91 5.94
C PRO A 60 -27.60 21.54 5.42
N HIS A 61 -28.75 21.43 4.75
CA HIS A 61 -29.21 20.18 4.13
C HIS A 61 -29.03 20.17 2.60
N LYS A 62 -28.75 21.33 1.99
CA LYS A 62 -28.55 21.44 0.55
C LYS A 62 -27.21 20.83 0.15
N ARG A 63 -27.24 19.89 -0.80
CA ARG A 63 -26.06 19.24 -1.38
C ARG A 63 -26.07 19.46 -2.88
N VAL A 64 -24.87 19.56 -3.46
CA VAL A 64 -24.69 19.56 -4.91
C VAL A 64 -24.15 18.21 -5.34
N PRO A 65 -24.50 17.70 -6.54
CA PRO A 65 -23.91 16.47 -7.05
C PRO A 65 -22.39 16.60 -7.16
N ILE A 66 -21.66 15.56 -6.72
CA ILE A 66 -20.20 15.49 -6.82
C ILE A 66 -19.86 14.32 -7.72
N THR A 67 -19.01 14.58 -8.71
CA THR A 67 -18.56 13.58 -9.68
C THR A 67 -17.51 12.65 -9.09
N LEU A 68 -17.36 11.47 -9.68
CA LEU A 68 -16.32 10.51 -9.33
C LEU A 68 -14.92 11.13 -9.53
N GLU A 69 -14.73 11.92 -10.57
CA GLU A 69 -13.45 12.61 -10.83
C GLU A 69 -13.09 13.61 -9.72
N GLU A 70 -14.03 14.46 -9.31
CA GLU A 70 -13.83 15.40 -8.20
C GLU A 70 -13.52 14.66 -6.89
N ALA A 71 -14.26 13.59 -6.61
CA ALA A 71 -14.08 12.81 -5.39
C ALA A 71 -12.77 12.00 -5.39
N ALA A 72 -12.37 11.44 -6.53
CA ALA A 72 -11.08 10.78 -6.70
C ALA A 72 -9.92 11.77 -6.49
N THR A 73 -10.04 12.97 -7.06
CA THR A 73 -9.07 14.05 -6.87
C THR A 73 -8.96 14.45 -5.39
N GLN A 74 -10.09 14.63 -4.71
CA GLN A 74 -10.10 14.94 -3.27
C GLN A 74 -9.50 13.80 -2.43
N LEU A 75 -9.76 12.53 -2.79
CA LEU A 75 -9.16 11.39 -2.10
C LEU A 75 -7.64 11.40 -2.22
N LEU A 76 -7.11 11.69 -3.40
CA LEU A 76 -5.67 11.75 -3.64
C LEU A 76 -5.01 12.92 -2.90
N LYS A 77 -5.66 14.10 -2.86
CA LYS A 77 -5.23 15.23 -2.03
C LYS A 77 -5.14 14.85 -0.55
N ASP A 78 -6.20 14.23 -0.01
CA ASP A 78 -6.20 13.78 1.38
C ASP A 78 -5.14 12.69 1.67
N LYS A 79 -4.67 11.98 0.64
CA LYS A 79 -3.67 10.91 0.74
C LYS A 79 -2.27 11.39 0.34
N GLU A 80 -2.07 12.68 0.08
CA GLU A 80 -0.78 13.23 -0.25
C GLU A 80 0.27 12.89 0.82
N GLY A 81 1.46 12.46 0.40
CA GLY A 81 2.52 11.95 1.28
C GLY A 81 2.31 10.54 1.86
N MET A 82 1.14 9.91 1.66
CA MET A 82 0.90 8.53 2.10
C MET A 82 1.51 7.50 1.14
N PRO A 83 2.07 6.38 1.64
CA PRO A 83 2.61 5.32 0.78
C PRO A 83 1.64 4.70 -0.21
N SER A 84 0.33 4.73 0.10
CA SER A 84 -0.69 4.13 -0.75
C SER A 84 -1.12 5.04 -1.89
N ALA A 85 -0.78 6.33 -1.88
CA ALA A 85 -1.31 7.32 -2.82
C ALA A 85 -1.09 6.93 -4.29
N VAL A 86 0.12 6.46 -4.63
CA VAL A 86 0.46 6.02 -5.99
C VAL A 86 -0.36 4.81 -6.41
N THR A 87 -0.49 3.82 -5.52
CA THR A 87 -1.30 2.62 -5.79
C THR A 87 -2.78 2.98 -5.94
N ASP A 88 -3.28 3.87 -5.08
CA ASP A 88 -4.67 4.31 -5.10
C ASP A 88 -4.97 5.09 -6.39
N ALA A 89 -4.04 5.95 -6.84
CA ALA A 89 -4.14 6.67 -8.12
C ALA A 89 -4.25 5.69 -9.30
N TYR A 90 -3.37 4.69 -9.36
CA TYR A 90 -3.41 3.64 -10.39
C TYR A 90 -4.74 2.87 -10.39
N MET A 91 -5.36 2.66 -9.23
CA MET A 91 -6.66 1.98 -9.12
C MET A 91 -7.83 2.89 -9.49
N LEU A 92 -7.72 4.21 -9.25
CA LEU A 92 -8.74 5.21 -9.56
C LEU A 92 -8.74 5.63 -11.03
N GLU A 93 -7.59 5.67 -11.68
CA GLU A 93 -7.46 6.05 -13.09
C GLU A 93 -8.44 5.29 -14.02
N PRO A 94 -8.52 3.95 -14.00
CA PRO A 94 -9.47 3.23 -14.85
C PRO A 94 -10.94 3.43 -14.43
N LEU A 95 -11.21 3.76 -13.17
CA LEU A 95 -12.57 4.09 -12.71
C LEU A 95 -13.02 5.45 -13.26
N VAL A 96 -12.15 6.45 -13.20
CA VAL A 96 -12.41 7.79 -13.74
C VAL A 96 -12.48 7.75 -15.28
N ALA A 97 -11.60 7.01 -15.93
CA ALA A 97 -11.64 6.82 -17.38
C ALA A 97 -12.92 6.11 -17.85
N TRP A 98 -13.48 5.22 -17.02
CA TRP A 98 -14.74 4.55 -17.32
C TRP A 98 -15.94 5.49 -17.21
N ASN A 99 -16.07 6.24 -16.11
CA ASN A 99 -17.18 7.19 -15.93
C ASN A 99 -16.91 8.27 -14.88
N GLY A 100 -15.94 9.17 -15.14
CA GLY A 100 -15.56 10.26 -14.24
C GLY A 100 -16.69 11.22 -13.92
N SER A 101 -17.62 11.45 -14.86
CA SER A 101 -18.80 12.30 -14.71
C SER A 101 -19.91 11.69 -13.84
N LEU A 102 -19.85 10.39 -13.53
CA LEU A 102 -20.84 9.73 -12.68
C LEU A 102 -20.80 10.33 -11.28
N THR A 103 -21.96 10.68 -10.75
CA THR A 103 -22.05 11.27 -9.41
C THR A 103 -21.92 10.19 -8.34
N ILE A 104 -21.22 10.51 -7.25
CA ILE A 104 -20.84 9.53 -6.23
C ILE A 104 -22.04 8.93 -5.47
N ASP A 105 -23.18 9.60 -5.44
CA ASP A 105 -24.45 9.08 -4.90
C ASP A 105 -25.01 7.90 -5.72
N LYS A 106 -24.59 7.77 -6.99
CA LYS A 106 -25.02 6.69 -7.88
C LYS A 106 -24.05 5.51 -7.92
N LEU A 107 -22.90 5.58 -7.26
CA LEU A 107 -21.87 4.52 -7.27
C LEU A 107 -22.29 3.31 -6.42
N CYS A 108 -23.18 2.49 -6.97
CA CYS A 108 -23.66 1.24 -6.38
C CYS A 108 -23.32 0.02 -7.24
N ASP A 109 -23.61 -1.18 -6.71
CA ASP A 109 -23.37 -2.46 -7.41
C ASP A 109 -23.93 -2.49 -8.84
N ALA A 110 -25.11 -1.93 -9.07
CA ALA A 110 -25.72 -1.90 -10.40
C ALA A 110 -24.89 -1.08 -11.40
N THR A 111 -24.44 0.10 -11.01
CA THR A 111 -23.61 0.97 -11.87
C THR A 111 -22.21 0.40 -12.09
N LEU A 112 -21.62 -0.21 -11.07
CA LEU A 112 -20.25 -0.73 -11.13
C LEU A 112 -20.15 -2.08 -11.85
N LYS A 113 -21.27 -2.72 -12.17
CA LYS A 113 -21.31 -4.01 -12.88
C LYS A 113 -20.53 -3.96 -14.20
N ASP A 114 -20.78 -2.94 -15.02
CA ASP A 114 -20.12 -2.80 -16.33
C ASP A 114 -18.63 -2.60 -16.19
N PHE A 115 -18.21 -1.80 -15.20
CA PHE A 115 -16.79 -1.64 -14.86
C PHE A 115 -16.16 -2.98 -14.46
N ILE A 116 -16.81 -3.76 -13.59
CA ILE A 116 -16.31 -5.05 -13.13
C ILE A 116 -16.18 -6.04 -14.30
N GLU A 117 -17.18 -6.12 -15.17
CA GLU A 117 -17.15 -6.98 -16.35
C GLU A 117 -16.05 -6.58 -17.32
N ASP A 118 -15.87 -5.28 -17.53
CA ASP A 118 -14.80 -4.76 -18.36
C ASP A 118 -13.40 -5.08 -17.81
N ARG A 119 -13.18 -4.88 -16.51
CA ARG A 119 -11.91 -5.24 -15.87
C ARG A 119 -11.66 -6.75 -15.90
N ARG A 120 -12.71 -7.59 -15.84
CA ARG A 120 -12.59 -9.04 -16.04
C ARG A 120 -12.17 -9.38 -17.47
N ARG A 121 -12.72 -8.71 -18.50
CA ARG A 121 -12.26 -8.86 -19.89
C ARG A 121 -10.80 -8.44 -20.06
N ALA A 122 -10.37 -7.41 -19.33
CA ALA A 122 -8.97 -7.00 -19.22
C ALA A 122 -8.10 -7.95 -18.35
N LYS A 123 -8.62 -9.11 -17.96
CA LYS A 123 -7.95 -10.17 -17.18
C LYS A 123 -7.48 -9.73 -15.79
N TRP A 124 -8.13 -8.73 -15.19
CA TRP A 124 -7.88 -8.38 -13.80
C TRP A 124 -8.41 -9.48 -12.87
N LYS A 125 -7.60 -9.83 -11.86
CA LYS A 125 -8.04 -10.72 -10.78
C LYS A 125 -9.04 -10.01 -9.87
N ASN A 126 -9.95 -10.76 -9.25
CA ASN A 126 -10.94 -10.23 -8.30
C ASN A 126 -10.29 -9.36 -7.21
N LYS A 127 -9.11 -9.72 -6.71
CA LYS A 127 -8.37 -8.90 -5.74
C LYS A 127 -7.99 -7.52 -6.27
N THR A 128 -7.61 -7.42 -7.54
CA THR A 128 -7.23 -6.13 -8.15
C THR A 128 -8.47 -5.26 -8.35
N ILE A 129 -9.58 -5.86 -8.81
CA ILE A 129 -10.87 -5.18 -8.90
C ILE A 129 -11.32 -4.71 -7.51
N ASN A 130 -11.25 -5.56 -6.49
CA ASN A 130 -11.59 -5.20 -5.12
C ASN A 130 -10.73 -4.04 -4.58
N ASN A 131 -9.45 -3.94 -4.95
CA ASN A 131 -8.63 -2.78 -4.55
C ASN A 131 -9.18 -1.46 -5.13
N ALA A 132 -9.66 -1.49 -6.38
CA ALA A 132 -10.32 -0.33 -6.98
C ALA A 132 -11.67 -0.03 -6.31
N LEU A 133 -12.50 -1.06 -6.08
CA LEU A 133 -13.77 -0.91 -5.35
C LEU A 133 -13.56 -0.40 -3.92
N GLU A 134 -12.45 -0.74 -3.26
CA GLU A 134 -12.11 -0.26 -1.93
C GLU A 134 -11.74 1.23 -1.94
N CYS A 135 -11.16 1.72 -3.04
CA CYS A 135 -10.97 3.16 -3.25
C CYS A 135 -12.33 3.87 -3.35
N VAL A 136 -13.30 3.29 -4.07
CA VAL A 136 -14.67 3.84 -4.14
C VAL A 136 -15.34 3.82 -2.76
N ARG A 137 -15.29 2.70 -2.04
CA ARG A 137 -15.83 2.65 -0.65
C ARG A 137 -15.17 3.69 0.25
N THR A 138 -13.86 3.92 0.11
CA THR A 138 -13.16 4.96 0.86
C THR A 138 -13.66 6.36 0.51
N ILE A 139 -13.88 6.64 -0.78
CA ILE A 139 -14.51 7.89 -1.26
C ILE A 139 -15.87 8.07 -0.59
N LEU A 140 -16.76 7.07 -0.70
CA LEU A 140 -18.12 7.15 -0.16
C LEU A 140 -18.11 7.33 1.36
N LYS A 141 -17.25 6.60 2.08
CA LYS A 141 -17.08 6.74 3.52
C LYS A 141 -16.62 8.14 3.91
N ARG A 142 -15.68 8.75 3.17
CA ARG A 142 -15.22 10.11 3.47
C ARG A 142 -16.25 11.16 3.09
N ALA A 143 -16.97 10.98 1.99
CA ALA A 143 -18.07 11.85 1.59
C ALA A 143 -19.19 11.91 2.63
N VAL A 144 -19.42 10.83 3.38
CA VAL A 144 -20.39 10.79 4.48
C VAL A 144 -19.82 11.34 5.78
N ASN A 145 -18.57 11.02 6.13
CA ASN A 145 -18.07 11.26 7.50
C ASN A 145 -17.13 12.45 7.66
N LYS A 146 -16.54 12.96 6.57
CA LYS A 146 -15.42 13.91 6.65
C LYS A 146 -15.57 15.09 5.69
N TRP A 147 -15.89 14.84 4.42
CA TRP A 147 -15.93 15.90 3.42
C TRP A 147 -17.24 16.66 3.52
N GLN A 148 -17.12 17.98 3.65
CA GLN A 148 -18.22 18.89 3.86
C GLN A 148 -18.19 19.99 2.81
N PHE A 149 -19.38 20.47 2.48
CA PHE A 149 -19.58 21.71 1.76
C PHE A 149 -19.41 22.91 2.70
N PRO A 150 -19.21 24.13 2.16
CA PRO A 150 -19.14 25.35 2.97
C PRO A 150 -20.36 25.64 3.87
N ASN A 151 -21.52 25.04 3.56
CA ASN A 151 -22.74 25.15 4.38
C ASN A 151 -22.80 24.13 5.54
N GLY A 152 -21.73 23.36 5.76
CA GLY A 152 -21.64 22.34 6.81
C GLY A 152 -22.25 20.99 6.45
N ALA A 153 -22.95 20.87 5.32
CA ALA A 153 -23.49 19.59 4.86
C ALA A 153 -22.36 18.66 4.43
N THR A 154 -22.41 17.39 4.83
CA THR A 154 -21.54 16.35 4.27
C THR A 154 -21.84 16.16 2.79
N TRP A 155 -20.84 15.74 1.99
CA TRP A 155 -21.03 15.54 0.55
C TRP A 155 -22.12 14.52 0.25
N LEU A 156 -22.21 13.45 1.05
CA LEU A 156 -23.29 12.48 1.00
C LEU A 156 -23.99 12.35 2.36
N PRO A 157 -25.33 12.16 2.38
CA PRO A 157 -26.04 11.83 3.60
C PRO A 157 -25.83 10.36 4.01
N GLN A 158 -25.67 9.47 3.02
CA GLN A 158 -25.45 8.03 3.21
C GLN A 158 -24.61 7.50 2.05
N ALA A 159 -23.80 6.47 2.31
CA ALA A 159 -23.01 5.80 1.30
C ALA A 159 -23.83 4.70 0.60
N PRO A 160 -23.85 4.66 -0.74
CA PRO A 160 -24.30 3.49 -1.48
C PRO A 160 -23.53 2.22 -1.07
N SER A 161 -24.21 1.07 -1.15
CA SER A 161 -23.59 -0.22 -0.89
C SER A 161 -22.81 -0.70 -2.12
N ILE A 162 -21.62 -1.22 -1.88
CA ILE A 162 -20.75 -1.86 -2.88
C ILE A 162 -20.35 -3.22 -2.32
N THR A 163 -20.56 -4.29 -3.08
CA THR A 163 -20.21 -5.65 -2.72
C THR A 163 -18.82 -6.02 -3.25
N MET A 164 -18.00 -6.66 -2.40
CA MET A 164 -16.68 -7.14 -2.83
C MET A 164 -16.79 -8.49 -3.52
N LEU A 165 -15.97 -8.69 -4.54
CA LEU A 165 -15.90 -9.96 -5.24
C LEU A 165 -15.24 -11.03 -4.35
N PRO A 166 -15.67 -12.30 -4.44
CA PRO A 166 -15.07 -13.38 -3.67
C PRO A 166 -13.62 -13.61 -4.11
N LEU A 167 -12.74 -13.85 -3.14
CA LEU A 167 -11.32 -14.12 -3.38
C LEU A 167 -11.05 -15.63 -3.35
N THR A 168 -11.46 -16.33 -4.41
CA THR A 168 -11.35 -17.81 -4.52
C THR A 168 -10.00 -18.29 -5.03
N ASP A 169 -9.19 -17.41 -5.62
CA ASP A 169 -7.92 -17.73 -6.27
C ASP A 169 -6.69 -17.32 -5.45
N GLN A 170 -6.86 -17.06 -4.15
CA GLN A 170 -5.72 -16.69 -3.31
C GLN A 170 -4.76 -17.86 -3.17
N ARG A 171 -3.51 -17.59 -3.53
CA ARG A 171 -2.42 -18.54 -3.35
C ARG A 171 -2.20 -18.79 -1.84
N PRO A 172 -2.21 -20.05 -1.38
CA PRO A 172 -1.87 -20.36 0.00
C PRO A 172 -0.38 -20.11 0.27
N PRO A 173 0.00 -19.80 1.53
CA PRO A 173 1.41 -19.77 1.92
C PRO A 173 2.14 -21.05 1.55
N ARG A 174 3.41 -20.93 1.13
CA ARG A 174 4.26 -22.05 0.75
C ARG A 174 5.53 -22.10 1.62
N PRO A 175 5.44 -22.48 2.91
CA PRO A 175 6.64 -22.73 3.70
C PRO A 175 7.48 -23.86 3.06
N ILE A 176 8.79 -23.84 3.31
CA ILE A 176 9.77 -24.79 2.74
C ILE A 176 10.39 -25.70 3.79
N THR A 177 10.74 -26.93 3.40
CA THR A 177 11.45 -27.88 4.26
C THR A 177 12.92 -27.50 4.42
N TRP A 178 13.61 -28.14 5.37
CA TRP A 178 15.06 -27.99 5.52
C TRP A 178 15.81 -28.45 4.27
N ALA A 179 15.40 -29.56 3.66
CA ALA A 179 15.97 -30.04 2.40
C ALA A 179 15.72 -29.07 1.23
N GLU A 180 14.49 -28.54 1.10
CA GLU A 180 14.19 -27.52 0.09
C GLU A 180 14.99 -26.23 0.31
N GLN A 181 15.20 -25.82 1.58
CA GLN A 181 16.06 -24.69 1.92
C GLN A 181 17.51 -24.94 1.49
N ALA A 182 18.07 -26.12 1.77
CA ALA A 182 19.44 -26.46 1.39
C ALA A 182 19.64 -26.37 -0.14
N GLU A 183 18.73 -26.96 -0.92
CA GLU A 183 18.77 -26.89 -2.39
C GLU A 183 18.61 -25.46 -2.90
N LEU A 184 17.69 -24.68 -2.30
CA LEU A 184 17.51 -23.28 -2.67
C LEU A 184 18.77 -22.44 -2.43
N LEU A 185 19.35 -22.52 -1.23
CA LEU A 185 20.52 -21.74 -0.85
C LEU A 185 21.75 -22.11 -1.71
N LYS A 186 21.90 -23.39 -2.05
CA LYS A 186 22.94 -23.89 -2.97
C LYS A 186 22.79 -23.34 -4.38
N ALA A 187 21.56 -23.20 -4.86
CA ALA A 187 21.29 -22.69 -6.22
C ALA A 187 21.35 -21.16 -6.32
N LEU A 188 21.21 -20.44 -5.21
CA LEU A 188 21.22 -18.98 -5.19
C LEU A 188 22.66 -18.43 -5.35
N PRO A 189 22.85 -17.30 -6.06
CA PRO A 189 24.10 -16.55 -6.00
C PRO A 189 24.44 -16.16 -4.56
N PRO A 190 25.73 -16.07 -4.19
CA PRO A 190 26.14 -15.88 -2.79
C PRO A 190 25.44 -14.71 -2.06
N TYR A 191 25.27 -13.57 -2.72
CA TYR A 191 24.60 -12.41 -2.13
C TYR A 191 23.10 -12.65 -1.85
N LEU A 192 22.39 -13.38 -2.74
CA LEU A 192 20.99 -13.73 -2.51
C LEU A 192 20.83 -14.86 -1.50
N ALA A 193 21.77 -15.82 -1.47
CA ALA A 193 21.78 -16.87 -0.47
C ALA A 193 21.90 -16.27 0.94
N ALA A 194 22.82 -15.33 1.14
CA ALA A 194 22.96 -14.59 2.40
C ALA A 194 21.66 -13.85 2.80
N MET A 195 21.02 -13.15 1.86
CA MET A 195 19.75 -12.46 2.13
C MET A 195 18.60 -13.43 2.46
N ALA A 196 18.51 -14.56 1.74
CA ALA A 196 17.48 -15.56 1.95
C ALA A 196 17.65 -16.29 3.29
N GLU A 197 18.89 -16.67 3.64
CA GLU A 197 19.23 -17.27 4.92
C GLU A 197 18.96 -16.29 6.08
N PHE A 198 19.25 -14.99 5.88
CA PHE A 198 18.92 -13.96 6.87
C PHE A 198 17.39 -13.82 7.07
N ASP A 199 16.59 -13.79 6.00
CA ASP A 199 15.12 -13.76 6.09
C ASP A 199 14.60 -15.00 6.86
N LEU A 200 15.13 -16.19 6.55
CA LEU A 200 14.79 -17.45 7.22
C LEU A 200 15.18 -17.52 8.71
N ASN A 201 16.08 -16.66 9.17
CA ASN A 201 16.55 -16.60 10.55
C ASN A 201 15.98 -15.42 11.35
N THR A 202 15.28 -14.50 10.70
CA THR A 202 14.75 -13.28 11.34
C THR A 202 13.27 -13.09 11.12
N GLY A 203 12.72 -13.73 10.08
CA GLY A 203 11.36 -13.48 9.62
C GLY A 203 11.15 -12.03 9.26
N ALA A 204 12.15 -11.32 8.73
CA ALA A 204 12.01 -9.93 8.30
C ALA A 204 11.14 -9.82 7.03
N ARG A 205 10.65 -8.62 6.71
CA ARG A 205 9.95 -8.40 5.42
C ARG A 205 11.00 -8.16 4.34
N ARG A 206 10.86 -8.79 3.17
CA ARG A 206 11.75 -8.58 2.00
C ARG A 206 12.24 -7.14 1.81
N ARG A 207 11.32 -6.16 1.83
CA ARG A 207 11.68 -4.74 1.64
C ARG A 207 12.65 -4.25 2.72
N VAL A 208 12.44 -4.66 3.97
CA VAL A 208 13.35 -4.32 5.07
C VAL A 208 14.69 -4.99 4.88
N VAL A 209 14.73 -6.28 4.50
CA VAL A 209 16.01 -6.96 4.20
C VAL A 209 16.78 -6.23 3.09
N CYS A 210 16.11 -5.84 2.00
CA CYS A 210 16.72 -5.08 0.90
C CYS A 210 17.23 -3.69 1.32
N MET A 211 16.61 -3.09 2.34
CA MET A 211 16.93 -1.74 2.81
C MET A 211 17.73 -1.75 4.12
N LEU A 212 18.14 -2.90 4.64
CA LEU A 212 18.79 -3.02 5.94
C LEU A 212 20.06 -2.16 5.97
N SER A 213 20.16 -1.29 6.97
CA SER A 213 21.21 -0.29 7.09
C SER A 213 22.02 -0.48 8.36
N TRP A 214 23.32 -0.17 8.28
CA TRP A 214 24.21 -0.22 9.43
C TRP A 214 23.84 0.79 10.51
N ASP A 215 23.28 1.95 10.13
CA ASP A 215 22.82 2.97 11.08
C ASP A 215 21.64 2.51 11.95
N TRP A 216 21.00 1.40 11.60
CA TRP A 216 19.91 0.81 12.39
C TRP A 216 20.44 -0.19 13.43
N GLU A 217 21.71 -0.56 13.35
CA GLU A 217 22.28 -1.59 14.19
C GLU A 217 22.61 -1.06 15.59
N VAL A 218 22.17 -1.83 16.59
CA VAL A 218 22.58 -1.70 17.97
C VAL A 218 23.22 -3.02 18.38
N ARG A 219 24.50 -2.96 18.77
CA ARG A 219 25.19 -4.09 19.38
C ARG A 219 24.99 -4.05 20.88
N LEU A 220 24.61 -5.18 21.45
CA LEU A 220 24.40 -5.30 22.88
C LEU A 220 24.77 -6.70 23.37
N VAL A 221 25.18 -6.77 24.64
CA VAL A 221 25.45 -8.02 25.34
C VAL A 221 24.14 -8.56 25.90
N LEU A 222 23.62 -9.63 25.31
CA LEU A 222 22.32 -10.20 25.70
C LEU A 222 22.43 -11.06 26.97
N ARG A 223 23.56 -11.76 27.12
CA ARG A 223 23.98 -12.56 28.28
C ARG A 223 25.52 -12.63 28.29
N PRO A 224 26.16 -13.03 29.41
CA PRO A 224 27.62 -13.09 29.48
C PRO A 224 28.23 -13.84 28.28
N ALA A 225 29.24 -13.25 27.64
CA ALA A 225 29.92 -13.75 26.44
C ALA A 225 29.04 -13.89 25.17
N LEU A 226 27.85 -13.29 25.13
CA LEU A 226 27.00 -13.25 23.95
C LEU A 226 26.64 -11.81 23.58
N GLU A 227 27.44 -11.22 22.69
CA GLU A 227 27.10 -9.99 21.98
C GLU A 227 26.31 -10.33 20.72
N ILE A 228 25.23 -9.59 20.48
CA ILE A 228 24.39 -9.76 19.30
C ILE A 228 24.10 -8.40 18.65
N SER A 229 23.78 -8.46 17.37
CA SER A 229 23.26 -7.33 16.60
C SER A 229 21.73 -7.32 16.68
N VAL A 230 21.17 -6.19 17.06
CA VAL A 230 19.73 -5.91 16.97
C VAL A 230 19.55 -4.72 16.04
N PHE A 231 18.72 -4.86 15.00
CA PHE A 231 18.41 -3.73 14.13
C PHE A 231 17.10 -3.06 14.55
N VAL A 232 17.17 -1.78 14.87
CA VAL A 232 16.01 -0.91 15.14
C VAL A 232 15.52 -0.34 13.82
N VAL A 233 14.54 -0.99 13.21
CA VAL A 233 13.99 -0.61 11.91
C VAL A 233 13.11 0.63 12.07
N PRO A 234 13.44 1.76 11.42
CA PRO A 234 12.65 2.98 11.53
C PRO A 234 11.24 2.80 10.98
N ARG A 235 10.27 3.51 11.57
CA ARG A 235 8.84 3.35 11.27
C ARG A 235 8.51 3.51 9.79
N GLU A 236 9.21 4.37 9.05
CA GLU A 236 8.98 4.64 7.63
C GLU A 236 9.24 3.43 6.71
N PHE A 237 10.05 2.46 7.18
CA PHE A 237 10.33 1.18 6.52
C PHE A 237 9.39 0.05 6.98
N VAL A 238 8.63 0.27 8.06
CA VAL A 238 7.65 -0.68 8.59
C VAL A 238 6.29 -0.50 7.91
N LYS A 239 5.63 -1.61 7.57
CA LYS A 239 4.29 -1.58 6.97
C LYS A 239 3.31 -0.84 7.89
N GLY A 240 2.63 0.17 7.35
CA GLY A 240 1.68 1.00 8.10
C GLY A 240 2.32 2.15 8.89
N ARG A 241 3.66 2.21 8.96
CA ARG A 241 4.44 3.32 9.53
C ARG A 241 4.08 3.78 10.94
N LYS A 242 3.48 2.87 11.74
CA LYS A 242 2.95 3.20 13.07
C LYS A 242 4.04 3.34 14.12
N SER A 243 5.06 2.49 14.06
CA SER A 243 6.09 2.37 15.09
C SER A 243 7.30 1.63 14.54
N GLU A 244 8.43 1.80 15.21
CA GLU A 244 9.67 1.07 14.96
C GLU A 244 9.50 -0.42 15.26
N ARG A 245 10.39 -1.23 14.69
CA ARG A 245 10.37 -2.68 14.88
C ARG A 245 11.78 -3.21 14.99
N LEU A 246 11.94 -4.28 15.76
CA LEU A 246 13.23 -4.91 15.96
C LEU A 246 13.43 -6.10 15.03
N ILE A 247 14.67 -6.27 14.57
CA ILE A 247 15.18 -7.53 14.04
C ILE A 247 16.29 -7.99 14.98
N VAL A 248 16.09 -9.12 15.64
CA VAL A 248 17.08 -9.73 16.53
C VAL A 248 17.87 -10.77 15.73
N CYS A 249 19.19 -10.70 15.78
CA CYS A 249 20.04 -11.68 15.10
C CYS A 249 20.34 -12.86 16.02
N ASN A 250 19.85 -14.05 15.65
CA ASN A 250 20.33 -15.32 16.19
C ASN A 250 21.76 -15.62 15.65
N PRO A 251 22.44 -16.72 16.04
CA PRO A 251 23.82 -16.99 15.61
C PRO A 251 24.01 -17.04 14.09
N ALA A 252 23.05 -17.64 13.38
CA ALA A 252 23.10 -17.75 11.92
C ALA A 252 22.95 -16.38 11.26
N ALA A 253 21.97 -15.57 11.69
CA ALA A 253 21.81 -14.20 11.21
C ALA A 253 23.02 -13.33 11.56
N GLN A 254 23.59 -13.48 12.75
CA GLN A 254 24.77 -12.76 13.20
C GLN A 254 25.97 -13.06 12.30
N ARG A 255 26.25 -14.34 12.02
CA ARG A 255 27.32 -14.77 11.09
C ARG A 255 27.16 -14.12 9.71
N ILE A 256 25.93 -14.04 9.21
CA ILE A 256 25.65 -13.43 7.90
C ILE A 256 25.94 -11.93 7.93
N VAL A 257 25.46 -11.24 8.96
CA VAL A 257 25.69 -9.80 9.16
C VAL A 257 27.18 -9.50 9.24
N ASP A 258 27.93 -10.27 10.01
CA ASP A 258 29.38 -10.07 10.14
C ASP A 258 30.11 -10.30 8.81
N ALA A 259 29.68 -11.28 8.01
CA ALA A 259 30.23 -11.50 6.67
C ALA A 259 29.93 -10.37 5.67
N GLN A 260 28.96 -9.49 5.95
CA GLN A 260 28.66 -8.33 5.10
C GLN A 260 29.50 -7.08 5.45
N ARG A 261 30.23 -7.09 6.56
CA ARG A 261 31.03 -5.94 7.02
C ARG A 261 32.06 -5.54 5.97
N GLY A 262 32.22 -4.23 5.78
CA GLY A 262 33.21 -3.67 4.86
C GLY A 262 32.85 -3.75 3.37
N LEU A 263 31.76 -4.43 2.99
CA LEU A 263 31.32 -4.49 1.59
C LEU A 263 30.68 -3.17 1.13
N HIS A 264 29.97 -2.47 2.02
CA HIS A 264 29.33 -1.18 1.72
C HIS A 264 29.17 -0.34 3.00
N PRO A 265 29.37 0.99 2.94
CA PRO A 265 29.36 1.84 4.13
C PRO A 265 27.98 1.98 4.80
N GLU A 266 26.89 1.95 4.04
CA GLU A 266 25.54 2.27 4.57
C GLU A 266 24.58 1.06 4.66
N ARG A 267 24.79 0.03 3.85
CA ARG A 267 23.81 -1.05 3.62
C ARG A 267 24.43 -2.40 3.96
N VAL A 268 23.66 -3.22 4.65
CA VAL A 268 24.08 -4.57 5.04
C VAL A 268 24.13 -5.47 3.81
N PHE A 269 23.06 -5.53 3.01
CA PHE A 269 23.01 -6.43 1.87
C PHE A 269 23.25 -5.70 0.55
N VAL A 270 24.25 -6.17 -0.18
CA VAL A 270 24.72 -5.60 -1.44
C VAL A 270 24.98 -6.68 -2.46
N TYR A 271 24.99 -6.31 -3.75
CA TYR A 271 25.40 -7.20 -4.83
C TYR A 271 26.67 -6.67 -5.50
N PRO A 272 27.56 -7.57 -5.95
CA PRO A 272 28.76 -7.18 -6.69
C PRO A 272 28.35 -6.70 -8.09
N ARG A 273 28.63 -5.43 -8.41
CA ARG A 273 28.45 -4.88 -9.75
C ARG A 273 29.56 -5.42 -10.66
N ARG A 274 29.22 -5.74 -11.91
CA ARG A 274 30.25 -6.11 -12.90
C ARG A 274 31.20 -4.93 -13.14
N THR A 275 32.48 -5.12 -12.85
CA THR A 275 33.55 -4.15 -13.10
C THR A 275 34.43 -4.62 -14.27
N ARG A 276 35.25 -3.71 -14.83
CA ARG A 276 36.24 -4.09 -15.85
C ARG A 276 37.35 -4.92 -15.22
N LYS A 277 37.95 -5.83 -16.00
CA LYS A 277 39.08 -6.66 -15.55
C LYS A 277 40.21 -5.75 -15.03
N GLY A 278 40.70 -6.02 -13.82
CA GLY A 278 41.73 -5.23 -13.15
C GLY A 278 41.23 -4.06 -12.29
N GLN A 279 39.92 -3.78 -12.27
CA GLN A 279 39.32 -2.81 -11.34
C GLN A 279 38.85 -3.49 -10.05
N PRO A 280 38.90 -2.78 -8.90
CA PRO A 280 38.38 -3.30 -7.64
C PRO A 280 36.89 -3.62 -7.75
N GLN A 281 36.46 -4.65 -7.02
CA GLN A 281 35.05 -5.04 -6.97
C GLN A 281 34.23 -3.92 -6.33
N VAL A 282 33.20 -3.44 -7.04
CA VAL A 282 32.26 -2.44 -6.51
C VAL A 282 31.00 -3.17 -6.07
N TYR A 283 30.51 -2.84 -4.88
CA TYR A 283 29.26 -3.35 -4.33
C TYR A 283 28.20 -2.25 -4.33
N VAL A 284 26.97 -2.64 -4.62
CA VAL A 284 25.82 -1.71 -4.68
C VAL A 284 24.61 -2.31 -3.97
N PRO A 285 23.73 -1.47 -3.39
CA PRO A 285 22.55 -1.95 -2.67
C PRO A 285 21.62 -2.83 -3.52
N VAL A 286 21.05 -3.87 -2.90
CA VAL A 286 20.06 -4.73 -3.55
C VAL A 286 18.68 -4.08 -3.48
N ALA A 287 18.14 -3.64 -4.62
CA ALA A 287 16.81 -3.03 -4.67
C ALA A 287 15.66 -4.04 -4.44
N THR A 288 15.83 -5.28 -4.91
CA THR A 288 14.83 -6.36 -4.78
C THR A 288 15.47 -7.73 -4.79
N MET A 289 15.03 -8.61 -3.90
CA MET A 289 15.34 -10.04 -3.95
C MET A 289 14.58 -10.76 -5.08
N TRP A 290 13.44 -10.23 -5.52
CA TRP A 290 12.70 -10.79 -6.66
C TRP A 290 13.38 -10.35 -7.96
N SER A 291 14.37 -11.14 -8.37
CA SER A 291 15.22 -10.90 -9.54
C SER A 291 15.20 -12.12 -10.48
N PRO A 292 15.68 -11.98 -11.73
CA PRO A 292 15.85 -13.14 -12.62
C PRO A 292 16.71 -14.24 -12.00
N ALA A 293 17.72 -13.88 -11.19
CA ALA A 293 18.56 -14.84 -10.48
C ALA A 293 17.78 -15.65 -9.43
N TRP A 294 16.88 -15.01 -8.68
CA TRP A 294 15.96 -15.72 -7.77
C TRP A 294 15.07 -16.70 -8.53
N VAL A 295 14.50 -16.26 -9.66
CA VAL A 295 13.61 -17.09 -10.48
C VAL A 295 14.36 -18.30 -11.06
N ALA A 296 15.59 -18.12 -11.53
CA ALA A 296 16.44 -19.20 -12.01
C ALA A 296 16.77 -20.20 -10.88
N ALA A 297 17.26 -19.70 -9.74
CA ALA A 297 17.65 -20.52 -8.60
C ALA A 297 16.49 -21.35 -8.03
N ARG A 298 15.32 -20.74 -7.80
CA ARG A 298 14.14 -21.48 -7.30
C ARG A 298 13.69 -22.55 -8.30
N THR A 299 13.84 -22.31 -9.61
CA THR A 299 13.46 -23.28 -10.64
C THR A 299 14.43 -24.46 -10.64
N ALA A 300 15.74 -24.18 -10.56
CA ALA A 300 16.78 -25.21 -10.45
C ALA A 300 16.62 -26.07 -9.19
N ALA A 301 16.15 -25.49 -8.08
CA ALA A 301 15.84 -26.20 -6.84
C ALA A 301 14.48 -26.96 -6.86
N GLY A 302 13.74 -26.95 -7.97
CA GLY A 302 12.42 -27.59 -8.04
C GLY A 302 11.30 -26.83 -7.29
N LEU A 303 11.53 -25.56 -6.94
CA LEU A 303 10.66 -24.68 -6.17
C LEU A 303 10.04 -23.58 -7.05
N GLY A 304 9.59 -23.94 -8.26
CA GLY A 304 9.19 -22.99 -9.31
C GLY A 304 8.09 -22.01 -8.90
N ASP A 305 7.23 -22.36 -7.94
CA ASP A 305 6.24 -21.45 -7.39
C ASP A 305 6.73 -20.64 -6.18
N LEU A 306 7.83 -20.94 -5.50
CA LEU A 306 8.27 -20.24 -4.27
C LEU A 306 8.42 -18.71 -4.43
N HIS A 307 7.77 -17.95 -3.56
CA HIS A 307 7.93 -16.49 -3.46
C HIS A 307 8.87 -16.12 -2.31
N VAL A 308 9.58 -15.00 -2.40
CA VAL A 308 10.46 -14.54 -1.29
C VAL A 308 9.69 -14.40 0.02
N HIS A 309 8.42 -13.97 -0.02
CA HIS A 309 7.59 -13.85 1.18
C HIS A 309 7.27 -15.20 1.85
N ASP A 310 7.39 -16.30 1.12
CA ASP A 310 7.22 -17.63 1.70
C ASP A 310 8.36 -18.00 2.68
N LEU A 311 9.53 -17.34 2.59
CA LEU A 311 10.59 -17.49 3.59
C LEU A 311 10.11 -17.03 4.96
N ARG A 312 9.47 -15.85 5.04
CA ARG A 312 8.79 -15.39 6.24
C ARG A 312 7.70 -16.35 6.72
N HIS A 313 6.90 -16.92 5.79
CA HIS A 313 5.90 -17.92 6.17
C HIS A 313 6.55 -19.18 6.76
N THR A 314 7.74 -19.55 6.27
CA THR A 314 8.55 -20.65 6.82
C THR A 314 8.96 -20.34 8.26
N VAL A 315 9.43 -19.12 8.54
CA VAL A 315 9.75 -18.69 9.92
C VAL A 315 8.54 -18.82 10.85
N GLY A 316 7.39 -18.27 10.45
CA GLY A 316 6.18 -18.37 11.27
C GLY A 316 5.73 -19.81 11.52
N MET A 317 5.86 -20.67 10.51
CA MET A 317 5.57 -22.09 10.67
C MET A 317 6.55 -22.77 11.63
N ARG A 318 7.85 -22.53 11.51
CA ARG A 318 8.87 -23.14 12.37
C ARG A 318 8.73 -22.69 13.81
N LEU A 319 8.48 -21.41 14.06
CA LEU A 319 8.19 -20.90 15.41
C LEU A 319 6.97 -21.61 16.02
N ARG A 320 5.89 -21.77 15.24
CA ARG A 320 4.69 -22.49 15.70
C ARG A 320 4.98 -23.96 16.00
N ALA A 321 5.72 -24.64 15.13
CA ALA A 321 6.10 -26.04 15.31
C ALA A 321 6.99 -26.23 16.55
N ALA A 322 7.87 -25.27 16.82
CA ALA A 322 8.73 -25.22 18.00
C ALA A 322 7.98 -24.85 19.31
N GLY A 323 6.66 -24.69 19.28
CA GLY A 323 5.87 -24.36 20.47
C GLY A 323 6.02 -22.93 20.98
N VAL A 324 6.59 -22.02 20.18
CA VAL A 324 6.75 -20.61 20.55
C VAL A 324 5.37 -19.96 20.73
N SER A 325 5.22 -19.12 21.76
CA SER A 325 3.93 -18.46 22.04
C SER A 325 3.45 -17.57 20.88
N GLU A 326 2.14 -17.43 20.70
CA GLU A 326 1.58 -16.57 19.64
C GLU A 326 2.00 -15.10 19.81
N ARG A 327 2.15 -14.63 21.06
CA ARG A 327 2.64 -13.29 21.37
C ARG A 327 4.05 -13.08 20.80
N THR A 328 4.97 -13.99 21.09
CA THR A 328 6.36 -13.93 20.61
C THR A 328 6.43 -14.08 19.09
N GLN A 329 5.62 -14.97 18.50
CA GLN A 329 5.50 -15.10 17.05
C GLN A 329 5.05 -13.79 16.40
N ASN A 330 4.02 -13.15 16.96
CA ASN A 330 3.50 -11.88 16.46
C ASN A 330 4.51 -10.74 16.62
N GLU A 331 5.31 -10.76 17.69
CA GLU A 331 6.42 -9.82 17.89
C GLU A 331 7.51 -10.01 16.84
N ILE A 332 8.00 -11.24 16.61
CA ILE A 332 8.99 -11.54 15.55
C ILE A 332 8.44 -11.17 14.16
N LEU A 333 7.18 -11.52 13.90
CA LEU A 333 6.54 -11.30 12.60
C LEU A 333 5.86 -9.93 12.48
N TRP A 334 6.05 -9.03 13.43
CA TRP A 334 5.44 -7.69 13.49
C TRP A 334 3.94 -7.71 13.11
N HIS A 335 3.22 -8.72 13.58
CA HIS A 335 1.77 -8.78 13.44
C HIS A 335 1.17 -7.92 14.54
N THR A 336 0.39 -6.91 14.14
CA THR A 336 -0.22 -6.00 15.10
C THR A 336 -1.38 -6.73 15.77
N GLN A 337 -1.22 -7.10 17.03
CA GLN A 337 -2.35 -7.20 17.97
C GLN A 337 -2.74 -5.76 18.35
N GLY A 338 -4.00 -5.52 18.73
CA GLY A 338 -4.62 -4.19 18.88
C GLY A 338 -3.80 -3.10 19.59
N ALA A 339 -4.21 -1.85 19.39
CA ALA A 339 -3.55 -0.61 19.79
C ALA A 339 -2.87 -0.61 21.19
N ASN A 340 -1.78 0.15 21.28
CA ASN A 340 -1.00 0.47 22.49
C ASN A 340 -0.06 -0.59 23.05
N MET A 341 0.95 -0.98 22.28
CA MET A 341 2.24 -1.26 22.91
C MET A 341 3.26 -0.19 22.48
N THR A 342 3.38 0.83 23.32
CA THR A 342 4.56 1.69 23.41
C THR A 342 5.68 0.78 23.93
N HIS A 343 6.50 0.19 23.05
CA HIS A 343 7.51 -0.77 23.47
C HIS A 343 8.79 -0.06 23.90
N HIS A 344 8.98 0.07 25.21
CA HIS A 344 10.33 -0.01 25.77
C HIS A 344 10.67 -1.49 25.88
N TYR A 345 11.41 -2.03 24.92
CA TYR A 345 11.83 -3.44 24.95
C TYR A 345 12.80 -3.64 26.11
N ALA A 346 12.41 -4.46 27.09
CA ALA A 346 13.31 -4.90 28.13
C ALA A 346 14.26 -5.98 27.58
N VAL A 347 15.46 -6.10 28.17
CA VAL A 347 16.44 -7.16 27.83
C VAL A 347 15.82 -8.56 27.91
N ALA A 348 14.90 -8.79 28.84
CA ALA A 348 14.16 -10.04 28.96
C ALA A 348 13.34 -10.38 27.69
N GLN A 349 12.69 -9.38 27.08
CA GLN A 349 11.92 -9.57 25.84
C GLN A 349 12.84 -9.83 24.64
N LEU A 350 14.00 -9.17 24.57
CA LEU A 350 15.01 -9.45 23.55
C LEU A 350 15.54 -10.88 23.67
N ARG A 351 15.75 -11.35 24.90
CA ARG A 351 16.20 -12.72 25.17
C ARG A 351 15.15 -13.74 24.75
N GLU A 352 13.88 -13.51 25.09
CA GLU A 352 12.76 -14.35 24.65
C GLU A 352 12.70 -14.47 23.13
N ILE A 353 12.84 -13.35 22.41
CA ILE A 353 12.85 -13.34 20.94
C ILE A 353 14.05 -14.11 20.40
N TYR A 354 15.25 -13.84 20.94
CA TYR A 354 16.47 -14.51 20.52
C TYR A 354 16.38 -16.04 20.71
N ASP A 355 15.97 -16.49 21.90
CA ASP A 355 15.84 -17.90 22.24
C ASP A 355 14.77 -18.58 21.35
N ALA A 356 13.67 -17.89 21.03
CA ALA A 356 12.65 -18.39 20.09
C ALA A 356 13.19 -18.57 18.65
N LEU A 357 14.03 -17.62 18.18
CA LEU A 357 14.68 -17.72 16.86
C LEU A 357 15.78 -18.79 16.81
N GLU A 358 16.42 -19.11 17.94
CA GLU A 358 17.30 -20.27 18.05
C GLU A 358 16.51 -21.58 18.09
N LEU A 359 15.43 -21.63 18.87
CA LEU A 359 14.61 -22.82 19.03
C LEU A 359 14.00 -23.29 17.70
N MET A 360 13.51 -22.35 16.87
CA MET A 360 12.96 -22.70 15.55
C MET A 360 13.97 -23.29 14.56
N ASN A 361 15.27 -23.15 14.84
CA ASN A 361 16.35 -23.71 14.04
C ASN A 361 16.76 -25.12 14.47
N GLN A 362 16.27 -25.60 15.62
CA GLN A 362 16.53 -26.96 16.05
C GLN A 362 15.77 -27.93 15.14
N GLN A 363 16.49 -28.88 14.54
CA GLN A 363 15.94 -29.89 13.63
C GLN A 363 15.26 -31.01 14.43
N HIS A 364 14.14 -30.73 15.10
CA HIS A 364 13.31 -31.76 15.74
C HIS A 364 11.84 -31.57 15.34
N ASP A 365 11.14 -32.68 15.02
CA ASP A 365 9.71 -32.89 14.69
C ASP A 365 9.04 -31.97 13.64
N ALA A 366 9.66 -30.85 13.28
CA ALA A 366 9.17 -29.89 12.30
C ALA A 366 9.13 -30.48 10.88
N ASP A 367 10.02 -31.43 10.58
CA ASP A 367 10.01 -32.14 9.30
C ASP A 367 8.72 -32.95 9.13
N GLU A 368 8.13 -33.54 10.19
CA GLU A 368 6.89 -34.32 10.05
C GLU A 368 5.68 -33.45 9.65
N SER A 369 5.53 -32.29 10.30
CA SER A 369 4.45 -31.33 10.03
C SER A 369 4.58 -30.71 8.64
N LEU A 370 5.80 -30.34 8.23
CA LEU A 370 6.07 -29.80 6.90
C LEU A 370 5.98 -30.88 5.82
N ASN A 371 6.33 -32.13 6.13
CA ASN A 371 6.14 -33.27 5.26
C ASN A 371 4.66 -33.53 4.99
N LEU A 372 3.76 -33.34 5.96
CA LEU A 372 2.32 -33.46 5.71
C LEU A 372 1.81 -32.36 4.75
N TRP A 373 2.21 -31.10 4.95
CA TRP A 373 1.85 -30.01 4.03
C TRP A 373 2.46 -30.20 2.64
N ALA A 374 3.72 -30.65 2.56
CA ALA A 374 4.39 -31.00 1.33
C ALA A 374 3.73 -32.20 0.63
N LEU A 375 3.28 -33.20 1.40
CA LEU A 375 2.52 -34.35 0.91
C LEU A 375 1.16 -33.94 0.37
N MET A 376 0.38 -33.15 1.13
CA MET A 376 -0.89 -32.58 0.67
C MET A 376 -0.71 -31.78 -0.63
N ARG A 377 0.40 -31.05 -0.75
CA ARG A 377 0.75 -30.33 -1.99
C ARG A 377 1.09 -31.28 -3.14
N LYS A 378 1.93 -32.30 -2.91
CA LYS A 378 2.25 -33.33 -3.91
C LYS A 378 0.98 -34.05 -4.37
N MET A 379 0.06 -34.37 -3.46
CA MET A 379 -1.23 -34.97 -3.79
C MET A 379 -2.12 -34.02 -4.61
N ARG A 380 -2.20 -32.74 -4.25
CA ARG A 380 -2.94 -31.72 -5.03
C ARG A 380 -2.36 -31.51 -6.43
N LEU A 381 -1.03 -31.53 -6.58
CA LEU A 381 -0.36 -31.41 -7.87
C LEU A 381 -0.58 -32.66 -8.74
N LYS A 382 -0.61 -33.87 -8.15
CA LYS A 382 -0.96 -35.12 -8.85
C LYS A 382 -2.45 -35.21 -9.21
N ALA A 383 -3.34 -34.58 -8.43
CA ALA A 383 -4.78 -34.57 -8.65
C ALA A 383 -5.25 -33.59 -9.75
N LEU A 384 -4.38 -32.70 -10.23
CA LEU A 384 -4.64 -31.92 -11.43
C LEU A 384 -4.31 -32.79 -12.65
N PRO A 385 -5.29 -33.17 -13.50
CA PRO A 385 -5.00 -33.95 -14.69
C PRO A 385 -4.05 -33.18 -15.60
N GLN A 386 -2.92 -33.78 -15.95
CA GLN A 386 -1.92 -33.25 -16.91
C GLN A 386 -2.44 -33.14 -18.36
N LYS A 387 -3.74 -33.35 -18.59
CA LYS A 387 -4.36 -33.19 -19.90
C LYS A 387 -5.13 -31.88 -19.93
N SER A 388 -4.55 -30.86 -20.56
CA SER A 388 -5.35 -29.79 -21.16
C SER A 388 -6.38 -30.43 -22.10
N PRO A 389 -7.69 -30.16 -21.98
CA PRO A 389 -8.61 -30.54 -23.03
C PRO A 389 -8.26 -29.69 -24.25
N GLY A 390 -7.73 -30.33 -25.29
CA GLY A 390 -7.75 -29.76 -26.62
C GLY A 390 -9.20 -29.49 -26.97
N LEU A 391 -9.57 -28.22 -27.07
CA LEU A 391 -10.80 -27.79 -27.72
C LEU A 391 -10.76 -28.29 -29.16
N LYS A 392 -11.41 -29.43 -29.43
CA LYS A 392 -11.84 -29.78 -30.78
C LYS A 392 -12.88 -28.75 -31.18
N LEU A 393 -12.50 -27.85 -32.09
CA LEU A 393 -13.47 -27.15 -32.93
C LEU A 393 -14.25 -28.23 -33.69
N VAL A 394 -15.54 -28.33 -33.38
CA VAL A 394 -16.49 -29.08 -34.19
C VAL A 394 -16.85 -28.20 -35.37
N ALA A 395 -16.92 -28.84 -36.54
CA ALA A 395 -16.99 -28.28 -37.89
C ALA A 395 -18.10 -27.24 -38.11
#